data_AF-A0A957RL30-F1
#
_entry.id   AF-A0A957RL30-F1
#
_cell.length_a   1.000
_cell.length_b   1.000
_cell.length_c   1.000
_cell.angle_alpha   90.00
_cell.angle_beta   90.00
_cell.angle_gamma   90.00
#
_symmetry.space_group_name_H-M   'P 1'
#
loop_
_entity.id
_entity.type
_entity.pdbx_description
1 polymer ?
#
loop_
_entity_poly.entity_id
_entity_poly.type
_entity_poly.pdbx_seq_one_letter_code
_entity_poly.pdbx_strand_id
1 'polypeptide(L)'
;MEPAPTNPTFDHETYLSPLTWRYGGDAMRRVWSEAGKRRLLRRFWVALAQAQQESGLVTAAQVADLRAHQDEIDIATAEAIEREIRHDLMAEIKTFAGQCTVGGAIIHLGATSMDVLDNVDALRLRQAM
;
A
#
# COMPACT_ATOMS: atom_id res chain seq x y z
N MET A 1 0.91 -28.93 -13.83
CA MET A 1 1.07 -27.78 -12.94
C MET A 1 1.74 -26.70 -13.77
N GLU A 2 1.01 -25.64 -14.11
CA GLU A 2 1.55 -24.53 -14.89
C GLU A 2 2.67 -23.86 -14.08
N PRO A 3 3.83 -23.54 -14.69
CA PRO A 3 4.91 -22.87 -13.96
C PRO A 3 4.39 -21.55 -13.40
N ALA A 4 4.81 -21.21 -12.17
CA ALA A 4 4.52 -19.91 -11.60
C ALA A 4 4.99 -18.82 -12.58
N PRO A 5 4.17 -17.81 -12.91
CA PRO A 5 4.57 -16.75 -13.82
C PRO A 5 5.83 -16.08 -13.27
N THR A 6 6.87 -16.02 -14.11
CA THR A 6 8.10 -15.31 -13.80
C THR A 6 7.80 -13.82 -13.68
N ASN A 7 8.29 -13.16 -12.61
CA ASN A 7 8.16 -11.71 -12.52
C ASN A 7 8.82 -11.09 -13.75
N PRO A 8 8.16 -10.14 -14.43
CA PRO A 8 8.68 -9.56 -15.66
C PRO A 8 10.04 -8.89 -15.39
N THR A 9 11.02 -9.21 -16.22
CA THR A 9 12.28 -8.48 -16.26
C THR A 9 12.05 -7.14 -16.95
N PHE A 10 12.40 -6.04 -16.29
CA PHE A 10 12.33 -4.71 -16.90
C PHE A 10 13.61 -4.42 -17.67
N ASP A 11 13.57 -4.65 -18.97
CA ASP A 11 14.64 -4.37 -19.93
C ASP A 11 14.10 -3.58 -21.13
N HIS A 12 14.94 -3.34 -22.15
CA HIS A 12 14.54 -2.65 -23.37
C HIS A 12 13.92 -3.58 -24.44
N GLU A 13 13.69 -4.86 -24.12
CA GLU A 13 13.05 -5.83 -25.01
C GLU A 13 11.51 -5.78 -24.89
N THR A 14 10.99 -5.22 -23.80
CA THR A 14 9.55 -5.02 -23.56
C THR A 14 9.18 -3.53 -23.42
N TYR A 15 7.88 -3.23 -23.44
CA TYR A 15 7.42 -1.85 -23.29
C TYR A 15 7.77 -1.30 -21.90
N LEU A 16 8.59 -0.26 -21.89
CA LEU A 16 8.82 0.61 -20.75
C LEU A 16 8.36 2.02 -21.09
N SER A 17 7.50 2.61 -20.26
CA SER A 17 7.15 4.03 -20.42
C SER A 17 8.41 4.89 -20.31
N PRO A 18 8.70 5.79 -21.27
CA PRO A 18 9.90 6.63 -21.21
C PRO A 18 9.89 7.61 -20.03
N LEU A 19 8.73 7.80 -19.39
CA LEU A 19 8.62 8.55 -18.13
C LEU A 19 9.31 7.84 -16.96
N THR A 20 9.53 6.52 -17.00
CA THR A 20 10.15 5.78 -15.89
C THR A 20 11.67 5.80 -15.94
N TRP A 21 12.31 6.05 -17.09
CA TRP A 21 13.77 6.00 -17.23
C TRP A 21 14.41 7.21 -17.92
N ARG A 22 13.70 7.93 -18.80
CA ARG A 22 14.26 9.02 -19.63
C ARG A 22 13.80 10.42 -19.24
N TYR A 23 12.48 10.61 -19.12
CA TYR A 23 11.90 11.96 -19.03
C TYR A 23 11.34 12.32 -17.65
N GLY A 24 10.92 11.34 -16.83
CA GLY A 24 10.38 11.61 -15.50
C GLY A 24 11.48 11.89 -14.48
N GLY A 25 11.32 12.97 -13.70
CA GLY A 25 12.21 13.29 -12.59
C GLY A 25 12.09 12.28 -11.44
N ASP A 26 13.17 12.09 -10.68
CA ASP A 26 13.23 11.15 -9.56
C ASP A 26 12.12 11.35 -8.52
N ALA A 27 11.80 12.60 -8.19
CA ALA A 27 10.74 12.92 -7.24
C ALA A 27 9.37 12.45 -7.76
N MET A 28 9.05 12.74 -9.03
CA MET A 28 7.80 12.33 -9.66
C MET A 28 7.70 10.80 -9.76
N ARG A 29 8.79 10.13 -10.15
CA ARG A 29 8.84 8.65 -10.18
C ARG A 29 8.58 8.03 -8.82
N ARG A 30 9.07 8.64 -7.72
CA ARG A 30 8.79 8.18 -6.36
C ARG A 30 7.32 8.34 -5.97
N VAL A 31 6.67 9.47 -6.31
CA VAL A 31 5.23 9.69 -6.06
C VAL A 31 4.38 8.61 -6.75
N TRP A 32 4.73 8.28 -7.99
CA TRP A 32 3.97 7.31 -8.80
C TRP A 32 4.43 5.86 -8.67
N SER A 33 5.44 5.57 -7.83
CA SER A 33 5.91 4.20 -7.59
C SER A 33 4.93 3.37 -6.75
N GLU A 34 4.96 2.05 -6.92
CA GLU A 34 4.18 1.10 -6.10
C GLU A 34 4.51 1.21 -4.61
N ALA A 35 5.80 1.33 -4.26
CA ALA A 35 6.21 1.55 -2.88
C ALA A 35 5.70 2.89 -2.33
N GLY A 36 5.64 3.94 -3.17
CA GLY A 36 5.04 5.23 -2.82
C GLY A 36 3.55 5.10 -2.53
N LYS A 37 2.78 4.47 -3.42
CA LYS A 37 1.36 4.18 -3.26
C LYS A 37 1.11 3.41 -1.95
N ARG A 38 1.81 2.30 -1.72
CA ARG A 38 1.62 1.44 -0.55
C ARG A 38 1.96 2.12 0.78
N ARG A 39 3.01 2.94 0.83
CA ARG A 39 3.29 3.79 2.01
C ARG A 39 2.14 4.75 2.30
N LEU A 40 1.55 5.36 1.27
CA LEU A 40 0.40 6.24 1.45
C LEU A 40 -0.85 5.48 1.92
N LEU A 41 -1.12 4.28 1.37
CA LEU A 41 -2.19 3.41 1.86
C LEU A 41 -2.04 3.11 3.36
N ARG A 42 -0.84 2.70 3.79
CA ARG A 42 -0.55 2.42 5.20
C ARG A 42 -0.69 3.65 6.10
N ARG A 43 -0.18 4.80 5.66
CA ARG A 43 -0.36 6.07 6.38
C ARG A 43 -1.84 6.46 6.49
N PHE A 44 -2.64 6.21 5.46
CA PHE A 44 -4.09 6.40 5.52
C PHE A 44 -4.73 5.50 6.58
N TRP A 45 -4.42 4.20 6.60
CA TRP A 45 -4.98 3.29 7.60
C TRP A 45 -4.53 3.64 9.03
N VAL A 46 -3.29 4.08 9.21
CA VAL A 46 -2.81 4.59 10.50
C VAL A 46 -3.61 5.83 10.91
N ALA A 47 -3.86 6.78 10.00
CA ALA A 47 -4.65 7.97 10.28
C ALA A 47 -6.13 7.65 10.59
N LEU A 48 -6.72 6.71 9.86
CA LEU A 48 -8.06 6.19 10.14
C LEU A 48 -8.13 5.58 11.56
N ALA A 49 -7.15 4.73 11.90
CA ALA A 49 -7.07 4.11 13.21
C ALA A 49 -6.86 5.15 14.33
N GLN A 50 -6.11 6.22 14.09
CA GLN A 50 -5.98 7.35 15.03
C GLN A 50 -7.33 8.04 15.28
N ALA A 51 -8.07 8.37 14.23
CA ALA A 51 -9.39 8.99 14.39
C ALA A 51 -10.38 8.07 15.12
N GLN A 52 -10.30 6.76 14.86
CA GLN A 52 -11.07 5.74 15.56
C GLN A 52 -10.67 5.59 17.03
N GLN A 53 -9.38 5.75 17.35
CA GLN A 53 -8.88 5.76 18.73
C GLN A 53 -9.46 6.95 19.51
N GLU A 54 -9.47 8.15 18.91
CA GLU A 54 -10.08 9.35 19.50
C GLU A 54 -11.58 9.16 19.76
N SER A 55 -12.24 8.31 18.98
CA SER A 55 -13.64 7.92 19.15
C SER A 55 -13.86 6.72 20.09
N GLY A 56 -12.79 6.14 20.65
CA GLY A 56 -12.86 4.99 21.58
C GLY A 56 -13.10 3.63 20.92
N LEU A 57 -12.99 3.51 19.60
CA LEU A 57 -13.24 2.26 18.87
C LEU A 57 -12.04 1.31 18.84
N VAL A 58 -10.83 1.85 18.94
CA VAL A 58 -9.57 1.07 18.95
C VAL A 58 -8.63 1.59 20.04
N THR A 59 -7.63 0.79 20.41
CA THR A 59 -6.69 1.12 21.48
C THR A 59 -5.45 1.85 20.97
N ALA A 60 -4.79 2.60 21.86
CA ALA A 60 -3.51 3.25 21.56
C ALA A 60 -2.41 2.25 21.12
N ALA A 61 -2.41 1.05 21.72
CA ALA A 61 -1.45 0.00 21.41
C ALA A 61 -1.61 -0.52 19.97
N GLN A 62 -2.86 -0.70 19.51
CA GLN A 62 -3.14 -1.09 18.13
C GLN A 62 -2.64 -0.04 17.13
N VAL A 63 -2.89 1.25 17.40
CA VAL A 63 -2.42 2.35 16.53
C VAL A 63 -0.89 2.43 16.51
N ALA A 64 -0.23 2.26 17.66
CA ALA A 64 1.22 2.29 17.76
C ALA A 64 1.87 1.15 16.95
N ASP A 65 1.29 -0.05 17.01
CA ASP A 65 1.73 -1.21 16.23
C ASP A 65 1.61 -0.96 14.72
N LEU A 66 0.47 -0.45 14.24
CA LEU A 66 0.32 -0.06 12.83
C LEU A 66 1.37 0.99 12.41
N ARG A 67 1.61 2.00 13.26
CA ARG A 67 2.57 3.06 12.97
C ARG A 67 4.00 2.53 12.87
N ALA A 68 4.38 1.55 13.69
CA ALA A 68 5.72 0.97 13.69
C ALA A 68 6.05 0.31 12.33
N HIS A 69 5.06 -0.34 11.70
CA HIS A 69 5.24 -1.10 10.47
C HIS A 69 4.80 -0.36 9.18
N GLN A 70 4.36 0.91 9.28
CA GLN A 70 3.74 1.62 8.13
C GLN A 70 4.70 1.86 6.94
N ASP A 71 6.01 1.82 7.16
CA ASP A 71 7.03 2.03 6.10
C ASP A 71 7.69 0.71 5.64
N GLU A 72 7.34 -0.43 6.24
CA GLU A 72 7.88 -1.77 5.95
C GLU A 72 7.15 -2.45 4.78
N ILE A 73 7.24 -1.85 3.59
CA ILE A 73 6.51 -2.36 2.42
C ILE A 73 7.10 -3.69 1.92
N ASP A 74 6.26 -4.72 1.88
CA ASP A 74 6.56 -6.04 1.32
C ASP A 74 5.68 -6.32 0.09
N ILE A 75 6.20 -5.94 -1.09
CA ILE A 75 5.48 -6.11 -2.37
C ILE A 75 5.40 -7.59 -2.75
N ALA A 76 6.42 -8.39 -2.46
CA ALA A 76 6.46 -9.79 -2.86
C ALA A 76 5.38 -10.62 -2.16
N THR A 77 5.22 -10.42 -0.85
CA THR A 77 4.16 -11.07 -0.07
C THR A 77 2.77 -10.63 -0.56
N ALA A 78 2.58 -9.33 -0.81
CA ALA A 78 1.31 -8.84 -1.31
C ALA A 78 0.98 -9.37 -2.71
N GLU A 79 1.93 -9.43 -3.63
CA GLU A 79 1.72 -10.04 -4.96
C GLU A 79 1.38 -11.53 -4.84
N ALA A 80 2.00 -12.26 -3.91
CA ALA A 80 1.66 -13.66 -3.67
C ALA A 80 0.21 -13.81 -3.20
N ILE A 81 -0.22 -13.01 -2.22
CA ILE A 81 -1.59 -13.00 -1.72
C ILE A 81 -2.57 -12.57 -2.83
N GLU A 82 -2.24 -11.54 -3.61
CA GLU A 82 -3.08 -11.05 -4.71
C GLU A 82 -3.30 -12.13 -5.78
N ARG A 83 -2.28 -12.96 -6.08
CA ARG A 83 -2.44 -14.09 -7.01
C ARG A 83 -3.47 -15.11 -6.50
N GLU A 84 -3.59 -15.28 -5.18
CA GLU A 84 -4.55 -16.20 -4.57
C GLU A 84 -5.96 -15.61 -4.54
N ILE A 85 -6.10 -14.35 -4.10
CA ILE A 85 -7.42 -13.76 -3.80
C ILE A 85 -7.96 -12.83 -4.91
N ARG A 86 -7.13 -12.51 -5.92
CA ARG A 86 -7.43 -11.63 -7.07
C ARG A 86 -7.94 -10.24 -6.66
N HIS A 87 -7.37 -9.68 -5.60
CA HIS A 87 -7.74 -8.38 -5.06
C HIS A 87 -6.54 -7.67 -4.43
N ASP A 88 -6.04 -6.63 -5.09
CA ASP A 88 -4.81 -5.90 -4.74
C ASP A 88 -4.87 -5.20 -3.38
N LEU A 89 -5.92 -4.42 -3.11
CA LEU A 89 -6.08 -3.69 -1.86
C LEU A 89 -6.17 -4.64 -0.66
N MET A 90 -6.95 -5.72 -0.80
CA MET A 90 -7.06 -6.74 0.24
C MET A 90 -5.75 -7.50 0.44
N ALA A 91 -4.93 -7.66 -0.60
CA ALA A 91 -3.62 -8.25 -0.48
C ALA A 91 -2.66 -7.36 0.31
N GLU A 92 -2.67 -6.04 0.07
CA GLU A 92 -1.90 -5.09 0.88
C GLU A 92 -2.40 -5.07 2.33
N ILE A 93 -3.71 -5.09 2.58
CA ILE A 93 -4.29 -5.17 3.93
C ILE A 93 -3.79 -6.41 4.66
N LYS A 94 -3.87 -7.59 4.03
CA LYS A 94 -3.40 -8.86 4.63
C LYS A 94 -1.89 -8.84 4.90
N THR A 95 -1.12 -8.28 3.98
CA THR A 95 0.35 -8.14 4.12
C THR A 95 0.68 -7.26 5.32
N PHE A 96 0.07 -6.07 5.40
CA PHE A 96 0.31 -5.14 6.49
C PHE A 96 -0.20 -5.69 7.83
N ALA A 97 -1.36 -6.34 7.84
CA ALA A 97 -1.89 -7.01 9.02
C ALA A 97 -0.96 -8.11 9.53
N GLY A 98 -0.34 -8.88 8.63
CA GLY A 98 0.62 -9.93 9.00
C GLY A 98 1.89 -9.41 9.65
N GLN A 99 2.25 -8.14 9.43
CA GLN A 99 3.38 -7.47 10.08
C GLN A 99 3.00 -6.88 11.44
N CYS A 100 1.71 -6.67 11.72
CA CYS A 100 1.20 -5.99 12.90
C CYS A 100 0.61 -6.99 13.92
N THR A 101 1.38 -7.33 14.96
CA THR A 101 0.99 -8.36 15.95
C THR A 101 -0.20 -7.97 16.84
N VAL A 102 -0.47 -6.67 17.00
CA VAL A 102 -1.51 -6.14 17.88
C VAL A 102 -2.60 -5.42 17.07
N GLY A 103 -2.20 -4.60 16.11
CA GLY A 103 -3.06 -3.71 15.33
C GLY A 103 -3.63 -4.33 14.06
N GLY A 104 -3.14 -5.49 13.60
CA GLY A 104 -3.50 -6.01 12.28
C GLY A 104 -5.02 -6.17 12.04
N ALA A 105 -5.77 -6.56 13.06
CA ALA A 105 -7.21 -6.82 12.97
C ALA A 105 -8.08 -5.55 12.80
N ILE A 106 -7.56 -4.35 13.08
CA ILE A 106 -8.31 -3.09 12.94
C ILE A 106 -8.06 -2.38 11.62
N ILE A 107 -7.13 -2.87 10.79
CA ILE A 107 -6.83 -2.28 9.49
C ILE A 107 -8.12 -2.30 8.66
N HIS A 108 -8.48 -1.14 8.11
CA HIS A 108 -9.66 -0.95 7.26
C HIS A 108 -11.02 -1.06 7.96
N LEU A 109 -11.06 -1.07 9.31
CA LEU A 109 -12.30 -1.13 10.08
C LEU A 109 -13.31 -0.04 9.64
N GLY A 110 -14.46 -0.46 9.12
CA GLY A 110 -15.55 0.45 8.73
C GLY A 110 -15.32 1.27 7.45
N ALA A 111 -14.19 1.07 6.76
CA ALA A 111 -13.90 1.73 5.48
C ALA A 111 -14.24 0.81 4.30
N THR A 112 -14.44 1.43 3.13
CA THR A 112 -14.51 0.78 1.83
C THR A 112 -13.26 1.11 1.00
N SER A 113 -13.07 0.40 -0.11
CA SER A 113 -11.92 0.64 -1.00
C SER A 113 -11.78 2.10 -1.44
N MET A 114 -12.90 2.78 -1.72
CA MET A 114 -12.89 4.15 -2.24
C MET A 114 -12.52 5.17 -1.15
N ASP A 115 -12.86 4.93 0.11
CA ASP A 115 -12.41 5.77 1.22
C ASP A 115 -10.87 5.84 1.26
N VAL A 116 -10.20 4.75 0.89
CA VAL A 116 -8.73 4.66 0.89
C VAL A 116 -8.14 5.13 -0.44
N LEU A 117 -8.57 4.54 -1.56
CA LEU A 117 -7.93 4.71 -2.87
C LEU A 117 -8.05 6.14 -3.39
N ASP A 118 -9.25 6.74 -3.32
CA ASP A 118 -9.44 8.12 -3.83
C ASP A 118 -8.66 9.13 -3.00
N ASN A 119 -8.58 8.95 -1.69
CA ASN A 119 -7.79 9.83 -0.83
C ASN A 119 -6.29 9.66 -1.08
N VAL A 120 -5.81 8.44 -1.31
CA VAL A 120 -4.40 8.21 -1.68
C VAL A 120 -4.08 8.82 -3.04
N ASP A 121 -4.95 8.70 -4.03
CA ASP A 121 -4.73 9.32 -5.34
C ASP A 121 -4.79 10.84 -5.26
N ALA A 122 -5.72 11.42 -4.48
CA ALA A 122 -5.73 12.87 -4.21
C ALA A 122 -4.43 13.35 -3.55
N LEU A 123 -3.87 12.58 -2.60
CA LEU A 123 -2.57 12.88 -2.00
C LEU A 123 -1.42 12.80 -3.00
N ARG A 124 -1.42 11.81 -3.91
CA ARG A 124 -0.41 11.68 -4.97
C ARG A 124 -0.50 12.82 -5.97
N LEU A 125 -1.71 13.19 -6.39
CA LEU A 125 -1.95 14.36 -7.25
C LEU A 125 -1.41 15.63 -6.59
N ARG A 126 -1.70 15.85 -5.31
CA ARG A 126 -1.18 17.00 -4.56
C ARG A 126 0.35 16.99 -4.46
N GLN A 127 0.99 15.82 -4.30
CA GLN A 127 2.45 15.69 -4.28
C GLN A 127 3.11 15.90 -5.65
N ALA A 128 2.33 15.78 -6.72
CA ALA A 128 2.78 15.93 -8.10
C ALA A 128 2.64 17.36 -8.66
N MET A 129 2.02 18.27 -7.90
CA MET A 129 1.92 19.70 -8.22
C MET A 129 3.14 20.47 -7.72
#